data_AF-A0A2P5BPR6-F1
#
_entry.id   AF-A0A2P5BPR6-F1
#
_cell.length_a   1.000
_cell.length_b   1.000
_cell.length_c   1.000
_cell.angle_alpha   90.00
_cell.angle_beta   90.00
_cell.angle_gamma   90.00
#
_symmetry.space_group_name_H-M   'P 1'
#
loop_
_entity.id
_entity.type
_entity.pdbx_description
1 polymer ?
#
loop_
_entity_poly.entity_id
_entity_poly.type
_entity_poly.pdbx_seq_one_letter_code
_entity_poly.pdbx_strand_id
1 'polypeptide(L)'
;MPLSSYFSHLFPSSLPAAASLLLPLFLPFFLVNKEIFVLNYKAKKETLKSYGKMWRDFKSRITTELIYEYRHTCPELLEHPPASYAPWIEPKVWDMFVNKRVSAEWEEAKKVQ
;
A
#
# COMPACT_ATOMS: atom_id res chain seq x y z
N MET A 1 -22.98 -3.53 18.57
CA MET A 1 -21.78 -2.70 18.80
C MET A 1 -20.86 -2.80 17.60
N PRO A 2 -20.68 -1.75 16.78
CA PRO A 2 -19.90 -1.86 15.56
C PRO A 2 -18.45 -1.41 15.76
N LEU A 3 -17.56 -2.11 15.07
CA LEU A 3 -16.09 -1.97 14.97
C LEU A 3 -15.60 -0.59 14.45
N SER A 4 -16.50 0.39 14.34
CA SER A 4 -16.24 1.73 13.79
C SER A 4 -15.58 2.66 14.80
N SER A 5 -15.72 2.42 16.10
CA SER A 5 -15.17 3.36 17.08
C SER A 5 -13.67 3.23 17.23
N TYR A 6 -13.07 2.04 17.01
CA TYR A 6 -11.67 1.78 17.32
C TYR A 6 -10.64 2.43 16.37
N PHE A 7 -11.10 2.90 15.21
CA PHE A 7 -10.21 3.46 14.17
C PHE A 7 -10.31 4.98 14.05
N SER A 8 -11.32 5.61 14.66
CA SER A 8 -11.51 7.07 14.62
C SER A 8 -10.52 7.85 15.50
N HIS A 9 -9.81 7.18 16.40
CA HIS A 9 -8.81 7.81 17.28
C HIS A 9 -7.37 7.73 16.75
N LEU A 10 -7.13 7.07 15.62
CA LEU A 10 -5.79 6.96 15.05
C LEU A 10 -5.42 8.11 14.10
N PHE A 11 -6.36 8.95 13.67
CA PHE A 11 -6.06 10.08 12.79
C PHE A 11 -7.00 11.27 13.06
N PRO A 12 -6.54 12.35 13.73
CA PRO A 12 -7.31 13.58 13.87
C PRO A 12 -7.40 14.32 12.54
N SER A 13 -8.61 14.81 12.20
CA SER A 13 -8.96 15.50 10.95
C SER A 13 -8.40 16.93 10.82
N SER A 14 -7.46 17.34 11.66
CA SER A 14 -6.79 18.63 11.51
C SER A 14 -5.40 18.55 12.13
N LEU A 15 -4.37 18.32 11.30
CA LEU A 15 -2.99 18.56 11.73
C LEU A 15 -2.55 19.97 11.29
N PRO A 16 -2.02 20.79 12.22
CA PRO A 16 -1.44 22.08 11.88
C PRO A 16 -0.12 21.88 11.11
N ALA A 17 0.23 22.88 10.31
CA ALA A 17 1.34 22.90 9.34
C ALA A 17 2.76 22.65 9.90
N ALA A 18 2.90 22.31 11.18
CA ALA A 18 4.18 22.02 11.84
C ALA A 18 4.52 20.52 11.94
N ALA A 19 3.66 19.61 11.44
CA ALA A 19 3.83 18.17 11.60
C ALA A 19 4.56 17.45 10.45
N SER A 20 5.31 18.17 9.62
CA SER A 20 6.10 17.60 8.51
C SER A 20 7.28 16.72 8.95
N LEU A 21 7.36 16.31 10.22
CA LEU A 21 8.49 15.54 10.77
C LEU A 21 8.11 14.19 11.40
N LEU A 22 6.89 13.68 11.20
CA LEU A 22 6.53 12.33 11.65
C LEU A 22 6.07 11.46 10.49
N LEU A 23 7.06 10.98 9.74
CA LEU A 23 6.99 9.84 8.84
C LEU A 23 6.50 8.59 9.60
N PRO A 24 5.49 7.84 9.14
CA PRO A 24 5.24 6.51 9.65
C PRO A 24 6.11 5.49 8.90
N LEU A 25 7.26 5.20 9.50
CA LEU A 25 7.57 3.85 10.01
C LEU A 25 7.65 2.67 9.03
N PHE A 26 7.93 2.87 7.74
CA PHE A 26 8.15 1.74 6.83
C PHE A 26 9.57 1.14 6.82
N LEU A 27 10.57 1.74 7.50
CA LEU A 27 11.95 1.18 7.54
C LEU A 27 12.53 0.72 8.87
N PRO A 28 12.23 1.23 10.09
CA PRO A 28 13.02 0.79 11.21
C PRO A 28 12.80 -0.70 11.50
N PHE A 29 11.68 -1.32 11.11
CA PHE A 29 11.45 -2.75 11.35
C PHE A 29 12.14 -3.72 10.38
N PHE A 30 12.42 -3.33 9.13
CA PHE A 30 13.16 -4.22 8.23
C PHE A 30 14.64 -4.33 8.64
N LEU A 31 15.20 -3.30 9.29
CA LEU A 31 16.56 -3.35 9.87
C LEU A 31 16.60 -3.79 11.34
N VAL A 32 15.58 -3.49 12.16
CA VAL A 32 15.53 -3.87 13.60
C VAL A 32 15.24 -5.36 13.83
N ASN A 33 14.88 -6.15 12.81
CA ASN A 33 14.70 -7.60 12.97
C ASN A 33 15.97 -8.43 12.81
N LYS A 34 17.14 -7.80 12.58
CA LYS A 34 18.39 -8.55 12.60
C LYS A 34 18.86 -8.86 14.02
N GLU A 35 18.28 -8.23 15.04
CA GLU A 35 18.58 -8.49 16.45
C GLU A 35 17.32 -8.91 17.27
N ILE A 36 17.05 -10.22 17.20
CA ILE A 36 16.51 -11.09 18.26
C ILE A 36 15.08 -10.81 18.82
N PHE A 37 14.05 -10.77 17.96
CA PHE A 37 12.70 -11.17 18.39
C PHE A 37 12.51 -12.67 18.14
N VAL A 38 12.57 -13.49 19.20
CA VAL A 38 12.22 -14.92 19.14
C VAL A 38 10.70 -15.07 19.06
N LEU A 39 10.15 -14.92 17.86
CA LEU A 39 8.73 -15.16 17.61
C LEU A 39 8.43 -16.66 17.60
N ASN A 40 7.44 -17.09 18.37
CA ASN A 40 6.87 -18.44 18.26
C ASN A 40 6.30 -18.64 16.83
N TYR A 41 6.35 -19.87 16.32
CA TYR A 41 5.86 -20.25 14.99
C TYR A 41 4.46 -19.71 14.69
N LYS A 42 3.54 -19.77 15.66
CA LYS A 42 2.19 -19.22 15.52
C LYS A 42 2.19 -17.72 15.23
N ALA A 43 3.01 -16.95 15.97
CA ALA A 43 3.14 -15.52 15.76
C ALA A 43 3.72 -15.21 14.37
N LYS A 44 4.79 -15.91 13.96
CA LYS A 44 5.37 -15.77 12.61
C LYS A 44 4.34 -16.01 11.51
N LYS A 45 3.53 -17.08 11.65
CA LYS A 45 2.50 -17.45 10.69
C LYS A 45 1.42 -16.37 10.55
N GLU A 46 0.89 -15.89 11.67
CA GLU A 46 -0.16 -14.86 11.65
C GLU A 46 0.38 -13.51 11.15
N THR A 47 1.60 -13.16 11.52
CA THR A 47 2.28 -11.95 11.02
C THR A 47 2.44 -11.99 9.50
N LEU A 48 2.97 -13.09 8.92
CA LEU A 48 3.09 -13.24 7.47
C LEU A 48 1.73 -13.22 6.76
N LYS A 49 0.71 -13.84 7.36
CA LYS A 49 -0.65 -13.83 6.82
C LYS A 49 -1.23 -12.41 6.78
N SER A 50 -1.04 -11.65 7.86
CA SER A 50 -1.46 -10.25 7.96
C SER A 50 -0.76 -9.39 6.91
N TYR A 51 0.57 -9.50 6.79
CA TYR A 51 1.32 -8.77 5.77
C TYR A 51 0.88 -9.13 4.35
N GLY A 52 0.63 -10.41 4.08
CA GLY A 52 0.09 -10.83 2.80
C GLY A 52 -1.26 -10.19 2.50
N LYS A 53 -2.14 -10.05 3.51
CA LYS A 53 -3.42 -9.33 3.37
C LYS A 53 -3.19 -7.85 3.10
N MET A 54 -2.40 -7.17 3.92
CA MET A 54 -2.10 -5.74 3.76
C MET A 54 -1.51 -5.43 2.38
N TRP A 55 -0.63 -6.30 1.86
CA TRP A 55 -0.06 -6.15 0.52
C TRP A 55 -1.10 -6.28 -0.60
N ARG A 56 -2.07 -7.21 -0.46
CA ARG A 56 -3.18 -7.31 -1.42
C ARG A 56 -4.09 -6.09 -1.34
N ASP A 57 -4.41 -5.64 -0.14
CA ASP A 57 -5.27 -4.47 0.09
C ASP A 57 -4.63 -3.20 -0.49
N PHE A 58 -3.32 -3.02 -0.26
CA PHE A 58 -2.54 -1.93 -0.87
C PHE A 58 -2.64 -1.94 -2.40
N LYS A 59 -2.35 -3.08 -3.04
CA LYS A 59 -2.43 -3.20 -4.51
C LYS A 59 -3.84 -2.95 -5.04
N SER A 60 -4.86 -3.41 -4.31
CA SER A 60 -6.26 -3.16 -4.67
C SER A 60 -6.55 -1.67 -4.66
N ARG A 61 -6.18 -0.97 -3.57
CA ARG A 61 -6.41 0.46 -3.42
C ARG A 61 -5.73 1.28 -4.51
N ILE A 62 -4.45 1.03 -4.80
CA ILE A 62 -3.74 1.72 -5.89
C ILE A 62 -4.43 1.45 -7.25
N THR A 63 -4.92 0.22 -7.46
CA THR A 63 -5.62 -0.10 -8.71
C THR A 63 -6.92 0.71 -8.83
N THR A 64 -7.72 0.78 -7.77
CA THR A 64 -9.06 1.40 -7.81
C THR A 64 -9.05 2.91 -7.69
N GLU A 65 -8.22 3.47 -6.80
CA GLU A 65 -8.21 4.89 -6.46
C GLU A 65 -7.15 5.69 -7.24
N LEU A 66 -6.27 5.04 -7.99
CA LEU A 66 -5.24 5.74 -8.78
C LEU A 66 -5.30 5.30 -10.24
N ILE A 67 -5.06 4.02 -10.51
CA ILE A 67 -4.96 3.55 -11.90
C ILE A 67 -6.29 3.74 -12.65
N TYR A 68 -7.42 3.34 -12.07
CA TYR A 68 -8.72 3.48 -12.74
C TYR A 68 -9.19 4.92 -12.87
N GLU A 69 -8.84 5.79 -11.91
CA GLU A 69 -9.20 7.20 -11.96
C GLU A 69 -8.42 7.95 -13.05
N TYR A 70 -7.12 7.68 -13.17
CA TYR A 70 -6.23 8.48 -14.03
C TYR A 70 -5.88 7.85 -15.37
N ARG A 71 -6.10 6.55 -15.59
CA ARG A 71 -5.70 5.85 -16.85
C ARG A 71 -6.29 6.45 -18.14
N HIS A 72 -7.42 7.14 -18.06
CA HIS A 72 -8.08 7.75 -19.23
C HIS A 72 -8.02 9.28 -19.22
N THR A 73 -7.86 9.89 -18.04
CA THR A 73 -7.96 11.34 -17.85
C THR A 73 -6.58 12.00 -17.87
N CYS A 74 -5.61 11.42 -17.14
CA CYS A 74 -4.28 12.00 -16.88
C CYS A 74 -3.24 10.87 -16.74
N PRO A 75 -2.85 10.19 -17.83
CA PRO A 75 -1.89 9.08 -17.77
C PRO A 75 -0.51 9.50 -17.24
N GLU A 76 -0.14 10.77 -17.35
CA GLU A 76 1.10 11.35 -16.82
C GLU A 76 1.25 11.17 -15.30
N LEU A 77 0.13 11.13 -14.56
CA LEU A 77 0.14 10.88 -13.11
C LEU A 77 0.49 9.43 -12.76
N LEU A 78 0.51 8.52 -13.74
CA LEU A 78 0.87 7.11 -13.56
C LEU A 78 2.32 6.82 -13.97
N GLU A 79 3.08 7.78 -14.52
CA GLU A 79 4.49 7.61 -14.88
C GLU A 79 5.37 7.32 -13.66
N HIS A 80 4.95 7.81 -12.49
CA HIS A 80 5.69 7.65 -11.24
C HIS A 80 4.78 7.16 -10.11
N PRO A 81 5.31 6.36 -9.18
CA PRO A 81 4.58 6.02 -7.97
C PRO A 81 4.24 7.29 -7.16
N PRO A 82 3.15 7.28 -6.37
CA PRO A 82 2.84 8.39 -5.48
C PRO A 82 4.02 8.73 -4.58
N ALA A 83 4.26 10.03 -4.34
CA ALA A 83 5.44 10.51 -3.62
C ALA A 83 5.68 9.81 -2.26
N SER A 84 4.60 9.45 -1.55
CA SER A 84 4.65 8.72 -0.28
C SER A 84 5.27 7.32 -0.39
N TYR A 85 5.19 6.70 -1.57
CA TYR A 85 5.69 5.35 -1.85
C TYR A 85 6.91 5.33 -2.78
N ALA A 86 7.20 6.43 -3.48
CA ALA A 86 8.28 6.52 -4.45
C ALA A 86 9.68 6.11 -3.93
N PRO A 87 10.08 6.41 -2.67
CA PRO A 87 11.37 5.94 -2.16
C PRO A 87 11.51 4.42 -2.05
N TRP A 88 10.39 3.70 -2.12
CA TRP A 88 10.28 2.26 -1.79
C TRP A 88 9.97 1.39 -3.00
N ILE A 89 9.57 2.00 -4.11
CA ILE A 89 9.13 1.30 -5.30
C ILE A 89 10.13 1.64 -6.40
N GLU A 90 10.83 0.63 -6.87
CA GLU A 90 11.69 0.79 -8.03
C GLU A 90 10.84 1.19 -9.25
N PRO A 91 11.25 2.20 -10.03
CA PRO A 91 10.47 2.69 -11.17
C PRO A 91 10.04 1.57 -12.13
N LYS A 92 10.94 0.64 -12.43
CA LYS A 92 10.64 -0.52 -13.28
C LYS A 92 9.54 -1.43 -12.72
N VAL A 93 9.49 -1.59 -11.40
CA VAL A 93 8.47 -2.40 -10.72
C VAL A 93 7.12 -1.68 -10.78
N TRP A 94 7.13 -0.35 -10.63
CA TRP A 94 5.94 0.48 -10.80
C TRP A 94 5.37 0.37 -12.21
N ASP A 95 6.19 0.57 -13.24
CA ASP A 95 5.77 0.51 -14.64
C ASP A 95 5.16 -0.85 -14.98
N MET A 96 5.84 -1.93 -14.58
CA MET A 96 5.33 -3.29 -14.79
C MET A 96 3.99 -3.52 -14.09
N PHE A 97 3.80 -2.93 -12.91
CA PHE A 97 2.55 -3.01 -12.17
C PHE A 97 1.42 -2.25 -12.87
N VAL A 98 1.66 -1.00 -13.28
CA VAL A 98 0.66 -0.17 -13.99
C VAL A 98 0.29 -0.81 -15.33
N ASN A 99 1.29 -1.19 -16.15
CA ASN A 99 1.05 -1.81 -17.45
C ASN A 99 0.21 -3.09 -17.33
N LYS A 100 0.50 -3.93 -16.33
CA LYS A 100 -0.29 -5.13 -16.06
C LYS A 100 -1.73 -4.82 -15.67
N ARG A 101 -2.01 -3.67 -15.05
CA ARG A 101 -3.36 -3.28 -14.59
C ARG A 101 -4.18 -2.56 -15.66
N VAL A 102 -3.52 -2.02 -16.67
CA VAL A 102 -4.16 -1.37 -17.83
C VAL A 102 -4.30 -2.36 -19.00
N SER A 103 -3.63 -3.52 -18.96
CA SER A 103 -3.69 -4.50 -20.02
C SER A 103 -5.09 -5.11 -20.22
N ALA A 104 -5.39 -5.49 -21.46
CA ALA A 104 -6.68 -6.09 -21.82
C ALA A 104 -6.92 -7.41 -21.07
N GLU A 105 -5.87 -8.21 -20.86
CA GLU A 105 -5.97 -9.48 -20.12
C GLU A 105 -6.44 -9.25 -18.68
N TRP A 106 -6.03 -8.14 -18.05
CA TRP A 106 -6.46 -7.80 -16.70
C TRP A 106 -7.93 -7.39 -16.64
N GLU A 107 -8.39 -6.59 -17.61
CA GLU A 107 -9.79 -6.21 -17.73
C GLU A 107 -10.70 -7.43 -17.98
N GLU A 108 -10.29 -8.36 -18.84
CA GLU A 108 -11.05 -9.60 -19.08
C GLU A 108 -11.06 -10.50 -17.84
N ALA A 109 -9.92 -10.70 -17.16
CA ALA A 109 -9.87 -11.50 -15.94
C ALA A 109 -10.78 -10.94 -14.82
N LYS A 110 -10.96 -9.62 -14.77
CA LYS A 110 -11.84 -8.92 -13.84
C LYS A 110 -13.32 -9.13 -14.12
N LYS A 111 -13.74 -9.30 -15.39
CA LYS A 111 -15.14 -9.54 -15.77
C LYS A 111 -15.63 -10.94 -15.39
N VAL A 112 -14.71 -11.88 -15.18
CA VAL A 112 -14.98 -13.29 -14.87
C VAL A 112 -15.14 -13.54 -13.36
N GLN A 113 -14.80 -12.56 -12.51
CA GLN A 113 -14.93 -12.64 -11.04
C GLN A 113 -16.23 -12.01 -10.53
#